data_AF-A0A5M6D491-F1
#
_entry.id   AF-A0A5M6D491-F1
#
_cell.length_a   1.000
_cell.length_b   1.000
_cell.length_c   1.000
_cell.angle_alpha   90.00
_cell.angle_beta   90.00
_cell.angle_gamma   90.00
#
_symmetry.space_group_name_H-M   'P 1'
#
loop_
_entity.id
_entity.type
_entity.pdbx_description
1 polymer ?
#
loop_
_entity_poly.entity_id
_entity_poly.type
_entity_poly.pdbx_seq_one_letter_code
_entity_poly.pdbx_strand_id
1 'polypeptide(L)'
;MDILYKPKPEEKLKADFLRRRQKGLSSFVDLEEFKNWYKVKEKVCHYCGLKEEECQKIIMTGILTSNRFPKDGVLGRGRSRGMWLEVDRLLPKENYSLENCVLACYFCNNDKSDVFHGLDYKEFQNNRVGFLRQLLTPKD
;
A
#
# COMPACT_ATOMS: atom_id res chain seq x y z
N MET A 1 12.88 21.80 -4.85
CA MET A 1 11.58 21.88 -5.54
C MET A 1 10.55 21.42 -4.53
N ASP A 2 9.77 22.36 -3.98
CA ASP A 2 8.70 22.00 -3.06
C ASP A 2 7.55 21.44 -3.88
N ILE A 3 7.22 20.19 -3.62
CA ILE A 3 6.12 19.52 -4.31
C ILE A 3 4.89 19.71 -3.45
N LEU A 4 3.86 20.34 -4.01
CA LEU A 4 2.55 20.44 -3.37
C LEU A 4 1.97 19.04 -3.22
N TYR A 5 1.53 18.69 -2.00
CA TYR A 5 0.83 17.44 -1.74
C TYR A 5 -0.40 17.29 -2.66
N LYS A 6 -0.51 16.14 -3.33
CA LYS A 6 -1.63 15.81 -4.22
C LYS A 6 -2.41 14.63 -3.64
N PRO A 7 -3.60 14.83 -3.05
CA PRO A 7 -4.38 13.72 -2.53
C PRO A 7 -4.83 12.78 -3.66
N LYS A 8 -5.13 11.53 -3.31
CA LYS A 8 -5.64 10.57 -4.28
C LYS A 8 -7.02 11.00 -4.80
N PRO A 9 -7.21 11.17 -6.11
CA PRO A 9 -8.51 11.55 -6.66
C PRO A 9 -9.63 10.56 -6.31
N GLU A 10 -10.83 11.07 -6.04
CA GLU A 10 -11.99 10.21 -5.70
C GLU A 10 -12.29 9.20 -6.80
N GLU A 11 -12.14 9.56 -8.07
CA GLU A 11 -12.33 8.65 -9.20
C GLU A 11 -11.36 7.45 -9.16
N LYS A 12 -10.13 7.64 -8.66
CA LYS A 12 -9.20 6.51 -8.46
C LYS A 12 -9.63 5.62 -7.30
N LEU A 13 -10.17 6.20 -6.22
CA LEU A 13 -10.72 5.42 -5.10
C LEU A 13 -11.92 4.59 -5.56
N LYS A 14 -12.83 5.20 -6.32
CA LYS A 14 -13.99 4.54 -6.93
C LYS A 14 -13.55 3.40 -7.85
N ALA A 15 -12.59 3.65 -8.74
CA ALA A 15 -12.05 2.62 -9.62
C ALA A 15 -11.41 1.44 -8.85
N ASP A 16 -10.67 1.72 -7.77
CA ASP A 16 -10.08 0.68 -6.92
C ASP A 16 -11.14 -0.18 -6.23
N PHE A 17 -12.16 0.45 -5.65
CA PHE A 17 -13.27 -0.24 -5.01
C PHE A 17 -14.02 -1.14 -6.01
N LEU A 18 -14.47 -0.57 -7.14
CA LEU A 18 -15.23 -1.30 -8.14
C LEU A 18 -14.45 -2.50 -8.69
N ARG A 19 -13.14 -2.33 -8.97
CA ARG A 19 -12.27 -3.41 -9.41
C ARG A 19 -12.18 -4.56 -8.39
N ARG A 20 -12.12 -4.26 -7.09
CA ARG A 20 -12.06 -5.27 -6.03
C ARG A 20 -13.40 -5.97 -5.85
N ARG A 21 -14.49 -5.21 -5.86
CA ARG A 21 -15.86 -5.73 -5.76
C ARG A 21 -16.20 -6.65 -6.92
N GLN A 22 -15.87 -6.26 -8.16
CA GLN A 22 -16.06 -7.09 -9.34
C GLN A 22 -15.32 -8.44 -9.26
N LYS A 23 -14.19 -8.48 -8.55
CA LYS A 23 -13.38 -9.69 -8.36
C LYS A 23 -13.80 -10.52 -7.14
N GLY A 24 -14.86 -10.13 -6.41
CA GLY A 24 -15.25 -10.79 -5.17
C GLY A 24 -14.25 -10.61 -4.02
N LEU A 25 -13.36 -9.61 -4.11
CA LEU A 25 -12.28 -9.40 -3.12
C LEU A 25 -12.63 -8.35 -2.06
N SER A 26 -13.81 -7.75 -2.09
CA SER A 26 -14.18 -6.64 -1.20
C SER A 26 -15.25 -7.09 -0.21
N SER A 27 -14.96 -6.96 1.07
CA SER A 27 -15.94 -7.10 2.17
C SER A 27 -16.45 -5.75 2.68
N PHE A 28 -15.97 -4.63 2.13
CA PHE A 28 -16.63 -3.33 2.33
C PHE A 28 -18.08 -3.37 1.84
N VAL A 29 -19.01 -2.83 2.63
CA VAL A 29 -20.44 -2.77 2.36
C VAL A 29 -20.71 -2.03 1.05
N ASP A 30 -20.14 -0.84 0.90
CA ASP A 30 -20.28 0.00 -0.27
C ASP A 30 -19.07 0.92 -0.50
N LEU A 31 -19.19 1.78 -1.52
CA LEU A 31 -18.14 2.73 -1.89
C LEU A 31 -17.94 3.79 -0.80
N GLU A 32 -18.99 4.21 -0.10
CA GLU A 32 -18.91 5.27 0.90
C GLU A 32 -18.21 4.77 2.16
N GLU A 33 -18.46 3.53 2.60
CA GLU A 33 -17.69 2.90 3.68
C GLU A 33 -16.19 2.85 3.33
N PHE A 34 -15.85 2.41 2.11
CA PHE A 34 -14.46 2.38 1.66
C PHE A 34 -13.83 3.78 1.60
N LYS A 35 -14.55 4.78 1.07
CA LYS A 35 -14.08 6.18 0.99
C LYS A 35 -13.88 6.76 2.38
N ASN A 36 -14.82 6.56 3.29
CA ASN A 36 -14.74 7.06 4.66
C ASN A 36 -13.56 6.42 5.39
N TRP A 37 -13.41 5.10 5.30
CA TRP A 37 -12.22 4.40 5.81
C TRP A 37 -10.93 5.00 5.24
N TYR A 38 -10.83 5.22 3.93
CA TYR A 38 -9.61 5.77 3.33
C TYR A 38 -9.35 7.22 3.79
N LYS A 39 -10.39 8.06 3.90
CA LYS A 39 -10.26 9.48 4.27
C LYS A 39 -9.80 9.68 5.71
N VAL A 40 -10.34 8.93 6.66
CA VAL A 40 -10.03 9.10 8.10
C VAL A 40 -8.68 8.49 8.50
N LYS A 41 -8.13 7.56 7.73
CA LYS A 41 -6.82 6.96 8.02
C LYS A 41 -5.72 8.00 7.85
N GLU A 42 -4.83 8.06 8.85
CA GLU A 42 -3.60 8.84 8.77
C GLU A 42 -2.79 8.40 7.55
N LYS A 43 -2.21 9.35 6.81
CA LYS A 43 -1.48 9.11 5.56
C LYS A 43 -0.02 8.74 5.84
N VAL A 44 0.15 7.69 6.65
CA VAL A 44 1.42 7.12 7.10
C VAL A 44 1.44 5.62 6.79
N CYS A 45 2.57 5.12 6.28
CA CYS A 45 2.75 3.70 6.02
C CYS A 45 2.70 2.90 7.34
N HIS A 46 1.81 1.92 7.42
CA HIS A 46 1.65 1.05 8.59
C HIS A 46 2.91 0.27 8.97
N TYR A 47 3.77 -0.02 8.00
CA TYR A 47 4.98 -0.85 8.20
C TYR A 47 6.21 -0.02 8.56
N CYS A 48 6.55 0.98 7.75
CA CYS A 48 7.79 1.74 7.92
C CYS A 48 7.60 3.18 8.44
N GLY A 49 6.37 3.66 8.60
CA GLY A 49 6.11 5.03 9.07
C GLY A 49 6.31 6.14 8.03
N LEU A 50 6.71 5.82 6.80
CA LEU A 50 6.88 6.81 5.72
C LEU A 50 5.54 7.48 5.38
N LYS A 51 5.50 8.82 5.35
CA LYS A 51 4.31 9.61 5.01
C LYS A 51 4.04 9.59 3.51
N GLU A 52 2.78 9.79 3.14
CA GLU A 52 2.38 9.90 1.72
C GLU A 52 3.06 11.09 1.02
N GLU A 53 3.20 12.23 1.70
CA GLU A 53 3.90 13.40 1.17
C GLU A 53 5.38 13.13 0.87
N GLU A 54 6.05 12.35 1.72
CA GLU A 54 7.45 11.95 1.52
C GLU A 54 7.57 10.99 0.33
N CYS A 55 6.60 10.06 0.17
CA CYS A 55 6.52 9.23 -1.02
C CYS A 55 6.39 10.10 -2.28
N GLN A 56 5.47 11.07 -2.30
CA GLN A 56 5.31 11.95 -3.45
C GLN A 56 6.58 12.73 -3.77
N LYS A 57 7.27 13.24 -2.75
CA LYS A 57 8.55 13.93 -2.93
C LYS A 57 9.57 13.03 -3.61
N ILE A 58 9.83 11.84 -3.06
CA ILE A 58 10.81 10.88 -3.58
C ILE A 58 10.52 10.54 -5.06
N ILE A 59 9.24 10.28 -5.37
CA ILE A 59 8.81 9.83 -6.69
C ILE A 59 8.82 10.96 -7.71
N MET A 60 8.25 12.12 -7.37
CA MET A 60 8.05 13.22 -8.31
C MET A 60 9.31 14.06 -8.53
N THR A 61 10.26 14.09 -7.60
CA THR A 61 11.60 14.65 -7.86
C THR A 61 12.53 13.67 -8.57
N GLY A 62 12.11 12.41 -8.77
CA GLY A 62 12.94 11.38 -9.38
C GLY A 62 14.13 10.95 -8.53
N ILE A 63 14.09 11.13 -7.19
CA ILE A 63 15.14 10.59 -6.29
C ILE A 63 15.23 9.08 -6.45
N LEU A 64 14.06 8.42 -6.55
CA LEU A 64 13.97 7.03 -6.97
C LEU A 64 13.12 6.94 -8.24
N THR A 65 13.54 6.06 -9.15
CA THR A 65 12.85 5.83 -10.41
C THR A 65 12.41 4.38 -10.54
N SER A 66 11.32 4.15 -11.27
CA SER A 66 10.80 2.82 -11.60
C SER A 66 9.94 2.92 -12.85
N ASN A 67 9.86 1.83 -13.61
CA ASN A 67 8.89 1.72 -14.72
C ASN A 67 7.43 1.78 -14.25
N ARG A 68 7.17 1.68 -12.93
CA ARG A 68 5.83 1.79 -12.33
C ARG A 68 5.53 3.17 -11.73
N PHE A 69 6.53 4.04 -11.66
CA PHE A 69 6.39 5.41 -11.19
C PHE A 69 5.98 6.32 -12.36
N PRO A 70 5.40 7.51 -12.07
CA PRO A 70 5.17 8.52 -13.09
C PRO A 70 6.48 8.88 -13.79
N LYS A 71 6.43 9.09 -15.11
CA LYS A 71 7.55 9.64 -15.88
C LYS A 71 7.23 11.10 -16.18
N ASP A 72 8.18 11.99 -15.95
CA ASP A 72 8.03 13.43 -16.20
C ASP A 72 6.79 14.05 -15.53
N GLY A 73 6.42 13.53 -14.35
CA GLY A 73 5.24 13.96 -13.61
C GLY A 73 3.89 13.55 -14.21
N VAL A 74 3.88 12.78 -15.30
CA VAL A 74 2.67 12.31 -15.98
C VAL A 74 2.20 10.98 -15.41
N LEU A 75 0.98 10.99 -14.86
CA LEU A 75 0.32 9.78 -14.34
C LEU A 75 -0.20 8.94 -15.51
N GLY A 76 0.26 7.69 -15.60
CA GLY A 76 -0.20 6.74 -16.63
C GLY A 76 -0.81 5.46 -16.05
N ARG A 77 -1.46 4.67 -16.92
CA ARG A 77 -1.90 3.31 -16.57
C ARG A 77 -0.68 2.46 -16.20
N GLY A 78 -0.67 1.89 -14.99
CA GLY A 78 0.48 1.16 -14.46
C GLY A 78 1.69 2.03 -14.08
N ARG A 79 1.61 3.36 -14.27
CA ARG A 79 2.67 4.35 -14.03
C ARG A 79 2.22 5.42 -13.04
N SER A 80 1.57 4.98 -11.96
CA SER A 80 1.10 5.86 -10.87
C SER A 80 1.34 5.25 -9.49
N ARG A 81 2.14 4.18 -9.43
CA ARG A 81 2.51 3.52 -8.17
C ARG A 81 3.47 4.44 -7.40
N GLY A 82 3.49 4.32 -6.09
CA GLY A 82 4.34 5.15 -5.22
C GLY A 82 3.85 6.58 -4.96
N MET A 83 2.87 7.09 -5.73
CA MET A 83 2.31 8.43 -5.52
C MET A 83 1.43 8.56 -4.29
N TRP A 84 0.72 7.49 -3.95
CA TRP A 84 -0.17 7.43 -2.80
C TRP A 84 0.14 6.17 -2.02
N LEU A 85 -0.15 6.21 -0.73
CA LEU A 85 -0.17 4.98 0.04
C LEU A 85 -1.24 4.05 -0.53
N GLU A 86 -0.84 2.79 -0.65
CA GLU A 86 -1.64 1.74 -1.22
C GLU A 86 -2.44 1.06 -0.12
N VAL A 87 -3.62 0.56 -0.48
CA VAL A 87 -4.40 -0.27 0.43
C VAL A 87 -3.83 -1.68 0.34
N ASP A 88 -3.14 -2.11 1.40
CA ASP A 88 -2.66 -3.48 1.57
C ASP A 88 -3.64 -4.27 2.46
N ARG A 89 -3.57 -5.60 2.35
CA ARG A 89 -4.29 -6.54 3.21
C ARG A 89 -3.31 -7.19 4.19
N LEU A 90 -3.55 -7.08 5.49
CA LEU A 90 -2.73 -7.72 6.53
C LEU A 90 -2.65 -9.22 6.30
N LEU A 91 -3.79 -9.87 6.10
CA LEU A 91 -3.96 -11.25 5.66
C LEU A 91 -4.13 -11.25 4.14
N PRO A 92 -3.09 -11.62 3.36
CA PRO A 92 -3.10 -11.43 1.90
C PRO A 92 -4.07 -12.36 1.15
N LYS A 93 -4.59 -13.41 1.79
CA LYS A 93 -5.56 -14.33 1.17
C LYS A 93 -7.01 -13.98 1.52
N GLU A 94 -7.22 -13.12 2.52
CA GLU A 94 -8.54 -12.64 2.91
C GLU A 94 -8.99 -11.43 2.08
N ASN A 95 -10.26 -11.05 2.21
CA ASN A 95 -10.82 -9.90 1.50
C ASN A 95 -10.34 -8.55 2.05
N TYR A 96 -10.51 -7.50 1.23
CA TYR A 96 -10.36 -6.12 1.67
C TYR A 96 -11.52 -5.76 2.62
N SER A 97 -11.23 -5.42 3.87
CA SER A 97 -12.21 -5.03 4.90
C SER A 97 -11.66 -3.90 5.79
N LEU A 98 -12.49 -3.38 6.70
CA LEU A 98 -12.07 -2.36 7.67
C LEU A 98 -10.91 -2.83 8.55
N GLU A 99 -10.94 -4.11 8.96
CA GLU A 99 -10.01 -4.75 9.89
C GLU A 99 -8.77 -5.31 9.17
N ASN A 100 -8.94 -5.79 7.95
CA ASN A 100 -7.86 -6.42 7.19
C ASN A 100 -7.08 -5.41 6.34
N CYS A 101 -7.54 -4.17 6.19
CA CYS A 101 -6.85 -3.17 5.38
C CYS A 101 -5.97 -2.20 6.19
N VAL A 102 -4.82 -1.89 5.64
CA VAL A 102 -3.92 -0.81 6.10
C VAL A 102 -3.42 0.03 4.93
N LEU A 103 -2.90 1.23 5.21
CA LEU A 103 -2.17 2.02 4.24
C LEU A 103 -0.69 1.66 4.27
N ALA A 104 -0.11 1.34 3.12
CA ALA A 104 1.29 0.94 2.98
C ALA A 104 1.97 1.70 1.82
N CYS A 105 3.23 2.09 1.98
CA CYS A 105 3.98 2.67 0.87
C CYS A 105 4.24 1.60 -0.20
N TYR A 106 4.55 2.04 -1.43
CA TYR A 106 4.83 1.14 -2.54
C TYR A 106 5.91 0.10 -2.21
N PHE A 107 6.97 0.52 -1.53
CA PHE A 107 8.11 -0.34 -1.22
C PHE A 107 7.71 -1.47 -0.27
N CYS A 108 7.05 -1.14 0.85
CA CYS A 108 6.59 -2.13 1.82
C CYS A 108 5.52 -3.05 1.24
N ASN A 109 4.52 -2.52 0.53
CA ASN A 109 3.47 -3.36 -0.04
C ASN A 109 4.04 -4.35 -1.09
N ASN A 110 4.99 -3.88 -1.92
CA ASN A 110 5.62 -4.73 -2.93
C ASN A 110 6.55 -5.78 -2.33
N ASP A 111 7.25 -5.47 -1.24
CA ASP A 111 8.16 -6.39 -0.55
C ASP A 111 7.41 -7.39 0.34
N LYS A 112 6.29 -6.98 0.96
CA LYS A 112 5.39 -7.88 1.69
C LYS A 112 4.72 -8.90 0.77
N SER A 113 4.25 -8.45 -0.40
CA SER A 113 3.55 -9.27 -1.38
C SER A 113 2.35 -10.02 -0.75
N ASP A 114 1.94 -11.11 -1.38
CA ASP A 114 1.04 -12.11 -0.83
C ASP A 114 1.76 -13.22 -0.04
N VAL A 115 3.04 -12.99 0.30
CA VAL A 115 3.93 -13.95 0.96
C VAL A 115 3.78 -13.88 2.47
N PHE A 116 3.74 -12.68 3.04
CA PHE A 116 3.75 -12.49 4.50
C PHE A 116 2.42 -11.98 5.03
N HIS A 117 2.06 -12.44 6.23
CA HIS A 117 1.10 -11.73 7.08
C HIS A 117 1.68 -10.37 7.51
N GLY A 118 0.82 -9.39 7.80
CA GLY A 118 1.24 -8.04 8.15
C GLY A 118 2.13 -7.95 9.40
N LEU A 119 1.91 -8.81 10.40
CA LEU A 119 2.76 -8.87 11.60
C LEU A 119 4.13 -9.46 11.28
N ASP A 120 4.14 -10.64 10.64
CA ASP A 120 5.35 -11.32 10.17
C ASP A 120 6.22 -10.42 9.30
N TYR A 121 5.60 -9.60 8.45
CA TYR A 121 6.32 -8.67 7.59
C TYR A 121 7.11 -7.62 8.38
N LYS A 122 6.60 -7.15 9.53
CA LYS A 122 7.34 -6.20 10.39
C LYS A 122 8.58 -6.86 10.99
N GLU A 123 8.47 -8.11 11.44
CA GLU A 123 9.60 -8.87 11.94
C GLU A 123 10.62 -9.16 10.84
N PHE A 124 10.15 -9.60 9.68
CA PHE A 124 10.96 -9.83 8.49
C PHE A 124 11.73 -8.56 8.09
N GLN A 125 11.08 -7.39 8.11
CA GLN A 125 11.73 -6.13 7.75
C GLN A 125 12.93 -5.81 8.65
N ASN A 126 12.86 -6.13 9.94
CA ASN A 126 13.92 -5.86 10.92
C ASN A 126 15.09 -6.84 10.82
N ASN A 127 14.82 -8.12 10.52
CA ASN A 127 15.86 -9.14 10.38
C ASN A 127 15.46 -10.21 9.36
N ARG A 128 15.59 -9.88 8.07
CA ARG A 128 15.14 -10.74 6.95
C ARG A 128 15.69 -12.16 7.03
N VAL A 129 17.02 -12.29 7.14
CA VAL A 129 17.69 -13.60 7.11
C VAL A 129 17.41 -14.37 8.40
N GLY A 130 17.41 -13.69 9.56
CA GLY A 130 17.07 -14.32 10.83
C GLY A 130 15.65 -14.85 10.85
N PHE A 131 14.67 -14.04 10.45
CA PHE A 131 13.27 -14.44 10.35
C PHE A 131 13.10 -15.66 9.43
N LEU A 132 13.67 -15.62 8.22
CA LEU A 132 13.57 -16.74 7.29
C LEU A 132 14.21 -18.03 7.82
N ARG A 133 15.32 -17.93 8.57
CA ARG A 133 15.95 -19.09 9.21
C ARG A 133 15.11 -19.63 10.36
N GLN A 134 14.43 -18.76 11.13
CA GLN A 134 13.52 -19.17 12.20
C GLN A 134 12.33 -19.99 11.69
N LEU A 135 11.85 -19.72 10.47
CA LEU A 135 10.79 -20.52 9.84
C LEU A 135 11.18 -21.98 9.59
N LEU A 136 12.49 -22.30 9.59
CA LEU A 136 12.99 -23.66 9.44
C LEU A 136 13.02 -24.43 10.78
N THR A 137 12.83 -23.74 11.90
CA THR A 137 12.79 -24.35 13.23
C THR A 137 11.33 -24.57 13.63
N PRO A 138 10.96 -25.77 14.11
CA PRO A 138 9.62 -26.01 14.64
C PRO A 138 9.31 -25.01 15.76
N LYS A 139 8.08 -24.48 15.78
CA LYS A 139 7.55 -23.81 16.97
C LYS A 139 7.07 -24.92 17.91
N ASP A 140 7.61 -24.95 19.12
CA ASP A 140 7.17 -25.83 20.20
C ASP A 140 5.68 -25.62 20.54
#